data_AF-A0A1R4GW54-F1
#
_entry.id   AF-A0A1R4GW54-F1
#
_cell.length_a   1.000
_cell.length_b   1.000
_cell.length_c   1.000
_cell.angle_alpha   90.00
_cell.angle_beta   90.00
_cell.angle_gamma   90.00
#
_symmetry.space_group_name_H-M   'P 1'
#
loop_
_entity.id
_entity.type
_entity.pdbx_description
1 polymer ?
#
loop_
_entity_poly.entity_id
_entity_poly.type
_entity_poly.pdbx_seq_one_letter_code
_entity_poly.pdbx_strand_id
1 'polypeptide(L)' 'MDGIDRIEVDEVIVKTFGELKKAVDNYSKGSVELHSSALRALTLLREQVVADERGQI' A
#
# COMPACT_ATOMS: atom_id res chain seq x y z
N MET A 1 -4.08 19.14 10.43
CA MET A 1 -4.04 18.84 8.99
C MET A 1 -4.94 17.64 8.78
N ASP A 2 -5.87 17.70 7.83
CA ASP A 2 -6.52 16.51 7.28
C ASP A 2 -5.47 15.71 6.49
N GLY A 3 -4.46 15.20 7.20
CA GLY A 3 -3.38 14.40 6.67
C GLY A 3 -3.79 12.94 6.63
N ILE A 4 -3.33 12.23 5.61
CA ILE A 4 -3.49 10.78 5.53
C ILE A 4 -2.75 10.15 6.73
N ASP A 5 -3.44 9.37 7.55
CA ASP A 5 -2.86 8.72 8.72
C ASP A 5 -1.93 7.57 8.30
N ARG A 6 -0.69 7.58 8.81
CA ARG A 6 0.27 6.50 8.55
C ARG A 6 -0.26 5.14 8.96
N ILE A 7 -1.01 5.05 10.06
CA ILE A 7 -1.60 3.80 10.54
C ILE A 7 -2.61 3.28 9.52
N GLU A 8 -3.44 4.16 8.96
CA GLU A 8 -4.40 3.79 7.92
C GLU A 8 -3.69 3.27 6.66
N VAL A 9 -2.62 3.95 6.22
CA VAL A 9 -1.81 3.50 5.06
C VAL A 9 -1.19 2.12 5.33
N ASP A 10 -0.60 1.93 6.52
CA ASP A 10 -0.01 0.66 6.93
C ASP A 10 -1.05 -0.49 6.92
N GLU A 11 -2.27 -0.23 7.40
CA GLU A 11 -3.36 -1.21 7.35
C GLU A 11 -3.76 -1.57 5.91
N VAL A 12 -3.86 -0.58 5.02
CA VAL A 12 -4.23 -0.82 3.62
C VAL A 12 -3.13 -1.58 2.87
N ILE A 13 -1.85 -1.32 3.18
CA ILE A 13 -0.72 -2.10 2.64
C ILE A 13 -0.83 -3.57 3.06
N VAL A 14 -1.06 -3.84 4.35
CA VAL A 14 -1.20 -5.22 4.86
C VAL A 14 -2.38 -5.94 4.21
N LYS A 15 -3.53 -5.27 4.08
CA LYS A 15 -4.72 -5.83 3.40
C LYS A 15 -4.41 -6.15 1.93
N THR A 16 -3.80 -5.22 1.20
CA THR A 16 -3.45 -5.41 -0.22
C THR A 16 -2.44 -6.54 -0.42
N PHE A 17 -1.47 -6.68 0.49
CA PHE A 17 -0.54 -7.80 0.49
C PHE A 17 -1.25 -9.15 0.70
N GLY A 18 -2.23 -9.20 1.60
CA GLY A 18 -3.07 -10.38 1.80
C GLY A 18 -3.81 -10.80 0.53
N GLU A 19 -4.37 -9.84 -0.22
CA GLU A 19 -5.04 -10.12 -1.50
C GLU A 19 -4.07 -10.51 -2.61
N LEU A 20 -2.89 -9.90 -2.67
CA LEU A 20 -1.84 -10.33 -3.60
C LEU A 20 -1.43 -11.78 -3.34
N LYS A 21 -1.23 -12.17 -2.07
CA LYS A 21 -0.90 -13.55 -1.72
C LYS A 21 -1.97 -14.52 -2.21
N LYS A 22 -3.26 -14.24 -1.95
CA LYS A 22 -4.37 -15.05 -2.45
C LYS A 22 -4.38 -15.12 -3.98
N ALA A 23 -4.09 -14.02 -4.66
CA ALA A 23 -4.04 -13.98 -6.13
C ALA A 23 -2.92 -14.86 -6.69
N VAL A 24 -1.74 -14.88 -6.03
CA VAL A 24 -0.62 -15.77 -6.36
C VAL A 24 -1.00 -17.23 -6.13
N ASP A 25 -1.58 -17.54 -4.96
CA ASP A 25 -1.99 -18.90 -4.59
C ASP A 25 -3.05 -19.45 -5.56
N ASN A 26 -3.91 -18.57 -6.09
CA ASN A 26 -4.96 -18.91 -7.07
C ASN A 26 -4.54 -18.76 -8.54
N TYR A 27 -3.27 -18.45 -8.83
CA TYR A 27 -2.74 -18.21 -10.19
C TYR A 27 -3.52 -17.14 -11.02
N SER A 28 -4.15 -16.17 -10.35
CA SER A 28 -4.91 -15.10 -11.01
C SER A 28 -3.99 -13.97 -11.47
N LYS A 29 -3.50 -14.03 -12.72
CA LYS A 29 -2.57 -13.04 -13.28
C LYS A 29 -3.07 -11.60 -13.18
N GLY A 30 -4.33 -11.34 -13.53
CA GLY A 30 -4.92 -9.99 -13.47
C GLY A 30 -4.98 -9.44 -12.05
N SER A 31 -5.33 -10.27 -11.07
CA SER A 31 -5.31 -9.86 -9.66
C SER A 31 -3.89 -9.64 -9.14
N VAL A 32 -2.91 -10.45 -9.57
CA VAL A 32 -1.50 -10.24 -9.24
C VAL A 32 -1.00 -8.89 -9.77
N GLU A 33 -1.29 -8.56 -11.02
CA GLU A 33 -0.93 -7.27 -11.62
C GLU A 33 -1.58 -6.09 -10.90
N LEU A 34 -2.89 -6.20 -10.60
CA LEU A 34 -3.62 -5.16 -9.89
C LEU A 34 -3.07 -4.91 -8.49
N HIS A 35 -2.96 -5.95 -7.66
CA HIS A 35 -2.53 -5.80 -6.27
C HIS A 35 -1.04 -5.45 -6.14
N SER A 36 -0.18 -5.92 -7.06
CA SER A 36 1.22 -5.52 -7.08
C SER A 36 1.41 -4.05 -7.50
N SER A 37 0.61 -3.55 -8.44
CA SER A 37 0.60 -2.12 -8.81
C SER A 37 0.10 -1.27 -7.64
N ALA A 38 -1.00 -1.66 -7.00
CA ALA A 38 -1.54 -0.98 -5.83
C ALA A 38 -0.53 -0.93 -4.67
N LEU A 39 0.16 -2.03 -4.37
CA LEU A 39 1.21 -2.06 -3.34
C LEU A 39 2.34 -1.08 -3.61
N ARG A 40 2.80 -0.94 -4.87
CA ARG A 40 3.84 0.02 -5.22
C ARG A 40 3.40 1.45 -4.93
N ALA A 41 2.18 1.81 -5.33
CA ALA A 41 1.63 3.14 -5.09
C ALA A 41 1.48 3.43 -3.58
N LEU A 42 1.00 2.44 -2.80
CA LEU A 42 0.83 2.58 -1.36
C LEU A 42 2.15 2.72 -0.61
N THR A 43 3.22 2.03 -1.04
CA THR A 43 4.56 2.20 -0.45
C THR A 43 5.09 3.61 -0.66
N LEU A 44 4.90 4.20 -1.85
CA LEU A 44 5.28 5.59 -2.12
C LEU A 44 4.48 6.58 -1.26
N LEU A 45 3.17 6.34 -1.11
CA LEU A 45 2.33 7.15 -0.22
C LEU A 45 2.81 7.07 1.23
N ARG A 46 3.20 5.88 1.70
CA ARG A 46 3.74 5.70 3.04
C ARG A 46 5.03 6.49 3.27
N GLU A 47 5.92 6.51 2.29
CA GLU A 47 7.16 7.29 2.34
C GLU A 47 6.87 8.79 2.44
N GLN A 48 5.92 9.29 1.64
CA GLN A 48 5.46 10.67 1.69
C GLN A 48 4.89 11.02 3.07
N VAL A 49 3.97 10.20 3.60
CA VAL A 49 3.37 10.43 4.93
C VAL A 49 4.44 10.47 6.03
N VAL A 50 5.43 9.57 5.97
CA VAL A 50 6.54 9.56 6.94
C VAL A 50 7.41 10.82 6.81
N ALA A 51 7.60 11.33 5.60
CA ALA A 51 8.38 12.54 5.38
C ALA A 51 7.61 13.81 5.82
N ASP A 52 6.29 13.89 5.57
CA ASP A 52 5.39 14.91 6.11
C ASP A 52 5.42 14.89 7.67
N GLU A 53 5.30 13.71 8.30
CA GLU A 53 5.37 13.54 9.77
C GLU A 53 6.69 14.05 10.36
N ARG A 54 7.78 13.95 9.60
CA ARG A 54 9.12 14.43 9.99
C ARG A 54 9.34 15.91 9.68
N GLY A 55 8.37 16.60 9.07
CA GLY A 55 8.49 17.98 8.60
C GLY A 55 9.53 18.16 7.51
N GLN A 56 9.75 17.14 6.68
CA GLN A 56 10.77 17.14 5.62
C GLN A 56 10.24 17.67 4.28
N ILE A 57 8.93 17.93 4.20
CA ILE A 57 8.17 18.38 3.02
C ILE A 57 6.89 19.08 3.47
#